data_AF-A0A0J7KSU1-F1
#
_entry.id   AF-A0A0J7KSU1-F1
#
_cell.length_a   1.000
_cell.length_b   1.000
_cell.length_c   1.000
_cell.angle_alpha   90.00
_cell.angle_beta   90.00
_cell.angle_gamma   90.00
#
_symmetry.space_group_name_H-M   'P 1'
#
loop_
_entity.id
_entity.type
_entity.pdbx_description
1 polymer ?
#
loop_
_entity_poly.entity_id
_entity_poly.type
_entity_poly.pdbx_seq_one_letter_code
_entity_poly.pdbx_strand_id
1 'polypeptide(L)'
;MDRQVTHINTFHHDDIRRTVQVTRGVLNLIGVWPSRSTPSAFKIVKTKLIRILCQVLLYVVFVSGALKISLKELNMYRRLKVLGPMCNILMTILKHIALIHQGERLKACIRYIEEDWRKVSPTEDRRIMVDNSKIGRSLAILCVAFMYGSGFSYRTILPLSRGVIVTSQNVTIRPLPFDGYYLFIDPQKTPAYEIIFIIQLLSGFVQYSVTSGACSLVALLVLHACGQLQILIARMEDLTQTEYFPNKNINRKLAAVVKQHIRIKR
;
A
#
# COMPACT_ATOMS: atom_id res chain seq x y z
N MET A 1 -9.37 -14.97 -44.67
CA MET A 1 -9.37 -13.66 -43.97
C MET A 1 -10.03 -13.90 -42.62
N ASP A 2 -9.33 -14.56 -41.70
CA ASP A 2 -9.94 -15.02 -40.44
C ASP A 2 -9.96 -13.90 -39.41
N ARG A 3 -11.18 -13.50 -39.05
CA ARG A 3 -11.46 -12.63 -37.91
C ARG A 3 -10.97 -13.34 -36.65
N GLN A 4 -9.90 -12.83 -36.04
CA GLN A 4 -9.64 -13.10 -34.62
C GLN A 4 -10.86 -12.63 -33.85
N VAL A 5 -11.72 -13.55 -33.44
CA VAL A 5 -12.77 -13.27 -32.45
C VAL A 5 -12.03 -12.99 -31.16
N THR A 6 -11.79 -11.70 -30.87
CA THR A 6 -11.37 -11.26 -29.54
C THR A 6 -12.48 -11.64 -28.58
N HIS A 7 -12.33 -12.80 -27.92
CA HIS A 7 -13.19 -13.18 -26.80
C HIS A 7 -12.96 -12.17 -25.68
N ILE A 8 -13.96 -11.33 -25.45
CA ILE A 8 -13.97 -10.35 -24.37
C ILE A 8 -14.48 -11.08 -23.12
N ASN A 9 -13.73 -11.01 -22.01
CA ASN A 9 -14.22 -11.53 -20.73
C ASN A 9 -15.45 -10.74 -20.28
N THR A 10 -16.62 -11.37 -20.27
CA THR A 10 -17.89 -10.73 -19.87
C THR A 10 -17.91 -10.33 -18.38
N PHE A 11 -17.11 -10.99 -17.54
CA PHE A 11 -17.01 -10.75 -16.09
C PHE A 11 -15.90 -9.78 -15.69
N HIS A 12 -15.18 -9.18 -16.65
CA HIS A 12 -13.98 -8.39 -16.38
C HIS A 12 -14.19 -7.24 -15.39
N HIS A 13 -15.36 -6.58 -15.40
CA HIS A 13 -15.65 -5.50 -14.46
C HIS A 13 -15.64 -5.96 -13.00
N ASP A 14 -16.21 -7.13 -12.71
CA ASP A 14 -16.27 -7.70 -11.37
C ASP A 14 -14.90 -8.23 -10.94
N ASP A 15 -14.20 -8.89 -11.86
CA ASP A 15 -12.86 -9.43 -11.62
C ASP A 15 -11.86 -8.31 -11.29
N ILE A 16 -11.86 -7.24 -12.08
CA ILE A 16 -11.04 -6.04 -11.83
C ILE A 16 -11.41 -5.43 -10.47
N ARG A 17 -12.71 -5.21 -10.23
CA ARG A 17 -13.18 -4.58 -8.99
C ARG A 17 -12.70 -5.38 -7.77
N ARG A 18 -12.83 -6.71 -7.82
CA ARG A 18 -12.45 -7.61 -6.74
C ARG A 18 -10.94 -7.66 -6.52
N THR A 19 -10.17 -7.67 -7.61
CA THR A 19 -8.71 -7.74 -7.61
C THR A 19 -8.08 -6.52 -6.94
N VAL A 20 -8.55 -5.31 -7.27
CA VAL A 20 -7.95 -4.07 -6.75
C VAL A 20 -8.62 -3.53 -5.49
N GLN A 21 -9.71 -4.14 -5.01
CA GLN A 21 -10.58 -3.55 -3.97
C GLN A 21 -9.85 -3.09 -2.72
N VAL A 22 -9.03 -3.97 -2.14
CA VAL A 22 -8.34 -3.73 -0.87
C VAL A 22 -7.26 -2.66 -1.04
N THR A 23 -6.37 -2.85 -2.01
CA THR A 23 -5.30 -1.90 -2.35
C THR A 23 -5.88 -0.52 -2.67
N ARG A 24 -6.97 -0.45 -3.43
CA ARG A 24 -7.69 0.78 -3.75
C ARG A 24 -8.25 1.45 -2.51
N GLY A 25 -8.86 0.69 -1.60
CA GLY A 25 -9.40 1.21 -0.35
C GLY A 25 -8.31 1.92 0.47
N VAL A 26 -7.21 1.21 0.73
CA VAL A 26 -6.12 1.73 1.56
C VAL A 26 -5.40 2.91 0.90
N LEU A 27 -5.07 2.82 -0.40
CA LEU A 27 -4.40 3.92 -1.10
C LEU A 27 -5.31 5.15 -1.31
N ASN A 28 -6.64 5.00 -1.29
CA ASN A 28 -7.55 6.15 -1.30
C ASN A 28 -7.51 6.92 0.03
N LEU A 29 -7.33 6.24 1.17
CA LEU A 29 -7.26 6.90 2.50
C LEU A 29 -6.14 7.94 2.56
N ILE A 30 -5.03 7.68 1.87
CA ILE A 30 -3.85 8.57 1.77
C ILE A 30 -3.82 9.37 0.46
N GLY A 31 -4.89 9.31 -0.34
CA GLY A 31 -4.98 10.06 -1.60
C GLY A 31 -4.03 9.62 -2.71
N VAL A 32 -3.43 8.43 -2.64
CA VAL A 32 -2.46 7.93 -3.63
C VAL A 32 -3.13 7.23 -4.81
N TRP A 33 -4.28 6.58 -4.61
CA TRP A 33 -4.91 5.78 -5.65
C TRP A 33 -5.24 6.59 -6.93
N PRO A 34 -4.92 6.07 -8.14
CA PRO A 34 -5.15 6.80 -9.39
C PRO A 34 -6.64 6.97 -9.73
N SER A 35 -7.00 8.14 -10.26
CA SER A 35 -8.34 8.37 -10.83
C SER A 35 -8.48 7.70 -12.19
N ARG A 36 -9.64 7.06 -12.41
CA ARG A 36 -10.01 6.39 -13.66
C ARG A 36 -10.44 7.35 -14.77
N SER A 37 -11.11 8.45 -14.41
CA SER A 37 -11.62 9.46 -15.34
C SER A 37 -10.94 10.81 -15.11
N THR A 38 -11.13 11.76 -16.03
CA THR A 38 -10.79 13.17 -15.83
C THR A 38 -11.42 13.65 -14.53
N PRO A 39 -10.62 13.87 -13.47
CA PRO A 39 -11.17 14.21 -12.18
C PRO A 39 -11.70 15.65 -12.22
N SER A 40 -12.83 15.90 -11.56
CA SER A 40 -13.27 17.28 -11.33
C SER A 40 -12.22 18.06 -10.55
N ALA A 41 -12.17 19.38 -10.73
CA ALA A 41 -11.25 20.25 -10.01
C ALA A 41 -11.31 20.03 -8.49
N PHE A 42 -12.53 19.89 -7.95
CA PHE A 42 -12.74 19.57 -6.53
C PHE A 42 -12.05 18.27 -6.09
N LYS A 43 -12.13 17.21 -6.88
CA LYS A 43 -11.50 15.92 -6.56
C LYS A 43 -9.97 16.03 -6.57
N ILE A 44 -9.39 16.79 -7.50
CA ILE A 44 -7.95 17.06 -7.56
C ILE A 44 -7.50 17.79 -6.30
N VAL A 45 -8.19 18.88 -5.94
CA VAL A 45 -7.87 19.69 -4.75
C VAL A 45 -7.98 18.84 -3.49
N LYS A 46 -9.07 18.09 -3.32
CA LYS A 46 -9.25 17.16 -2.19
C LYS A 46 -8.11 16.15 -2.08
N THR A 47 -7.74 15.50 -3.18
CA THR A 47 -6.66 14.51 -3.18
C THR A 47 -5.31 15.15 -2.84
N LYS A 48 -5.01 16.35 -3.36
CA LYS A 48 -3.79 17.09 -3.00
C LYS A 48 -3.78 17.47 -1.51
N LEU A 49 -4.89 17.96 -0.98
CA LEU A 49 -5.02 18.32 0.43
C LEU A 49 -4.81 17.11 1.35
N ILE A 50 -5.41 15.96 1.03
CA ILE A 50 -5.22 14.72 1.79
C ILE A 50 -3.74 14.31 1.80
N ARG A 51 -3.05 14.37 0.65
CA ARG A 51 -1.61 14.04 0.57
C ARG A 51 -0.76 14.97 1.42
N ILE A 52 -1.01 16.28 1.35
CA ILE A 52 -0.29 17.29 2.14
C ILE A 52 -0.54 17.06 3.62
N LEU A 53 -1.79 16.86 4.03
CA LEU A 53 -2.15 16.60 5.42
C LEU A 53 -1.47 15.34 5.97
N CYS A 54 -1.50 14.23 5.21
CA CYS A 54 -0.80 13.00 5.58
C CYS A 54 0.71 13.24 5.77
N GLN A 55 1.32 14.00 4.86
CA GLN A 55 2.75 14.31 4.92
C GLN A 55 3.11 15.18 6.14
N VAL A 56 2.32 16.21 6.41
CA VAL A 56 2.50 17.10 7.57
C VAL A 56 2.39 16.32 8.87
N LEU A 57 1.37 15.45 9.01
CA LEU A 57 1.21 14.61 10.20
C LEU A 57 2.44 13.73 10.46
N LEU A 58 3.00 13.10 9.43
CA LEU A 58 4.22 12.28 9.56
C LEU A 58 5.44 13.12 9.97
N TYR A 59 5.61 14.31 9.39
CA TYR A 59 6.73 15.20 9.73
C TYR A 59 6.64 15.74 11.15
N VAL A 60 5.45 16.10 11.63
CA VAL A 60 5.25 16.59 13.01
C VAL A 60 5.73 15.55 14.01
N VAL A 61 5.37 14.27 13.83
CA VAL A 61 5.82 13.19 14.72
C VAL A 61 7.32 12.93 14.58
N PHE A 62 7.85 12.93 13.35
CA PHE A 62 9.27 12.70 13.11
C PHE A 62 10.16 13.78 13.75
N VAL A 63 9.84 15.06 13.52
CA VAL A 63 10.60 16.21 14.03
C VAL A 63 10.54 16.25 15.56
N SER A 64 9.35 16.05 16.15
CA SER A 64 9.19 15.95 17.60
C SER A 64 10.09 14.86 18.19
N GLY A 65 10.22 13.71 17.51
CA GLY A 65 11.08 12.63 17.96
C GLY A 65 12.57 12.85 17.78
N ALA A 66 12.98 13.41 16.65
CA ALA A 66 14.36 13.78 16.42
C ALA A 66 14.84 14.80 17.46
N LEU A 67 14.03 15.84 17.72
CA LEU A 67 14.33 16.85 18.72
C LEU A 67 14.45 16.27 20.14
N LYS A 68 13.59 15.32 20.52
CA LYS A 68 13.70 14.63 21.81
C LYS A 68 15.05 13.93 21.97
N ILE A 69 15.45 13.15 20.96
CA ILE A 69 16.70 12.39 20.96
C ILE A 69 17.91 13.33 21.05
N SER A 70 17.88 14.43 20.29
CA SER A 70 18.99 15.38 20.23
C SER A 70 19.11 16.24 21.49
N LEU A 71 18.00 16.74 22.04
CA LEU A 71 18.02 17.80 23.06
C LEU A 71 17.78 17.30 24.49
N LYS A 72 17.07 16.18 24.69
CA LYS A 72 16.67 15.72 26.03
C LYS A 72 17.29 14.41 26.45
N GLU A 73 17.50 13.49 25.51
CA GLU A 73 17.98 12.16 25.86
C GLU A 73 19.50 12.12 25.82
N LEU A 74 20.17 12.11 26.98
CA LEU A 74 21.63 11.93 27.08
C LEU A 74 22.03 10.45 27.18
N ASN A 75 21.09 9.58 27.52
CA ASN A 75 21.36 8.16 27.74
C ASN A 75 21.35 7.38 26.41
N MET A 76 22.50 6.78 26.05
CA MET A 76 22.68 6.00 24.83
C MET A 76 21.69 4.83 24.69
N TYR A 77 21.41 4.12 25.79
CA TYR A 77 20.47 2.99 25.77
C TYR A 77 19.04 3.45 25.41
N ARG A 78 18.60 4.59 25.96
CA ARG A 78 17.29 5.16 25.63
C ARG A 78 17.24 5.70 24.21
N ARG A 79 18.33 6.30 23.71
CA ARG A 79 18.44 6.70 22.29
C ARG A 79 18.28 5.52 21.35
N LEU A 80 18.98 4.41 21.61
CA LEU A 80 18.89 3.18 20.82
C LEU A 80 17.47 2.60 20.79
N LYS A 81 16.75 2.65 21.92
CA LYS A 81 15.36 2.16 22.00
C LYS A 81 14.39 2.99 21.14
N VAL A 82 14.61 4.30 21.00
CA VAL A 82 13.76 5.21 20.22
C VAL A 82 14.18 5.28 18.74
N LEU A 83 15.40 4.83 18.41
CA LEU A 83 15.93 4.80 17.04
C LEU A 83 15.07 3.96 16.08
N GLY A 84 14.65 2.77 16.51
CA GLY A 84 13.79 1.89 15.69
C GLY A 84 12.50 2.57 15.23
N PRO A 85 11.68 3.12 16.16
CA PRO A 85 10.51 3.93 15.82
C PRO A 85 10.82 5.11 14.88
N MET A 86 11.92 5.84 15.09
CA MET A 86 12.32 6.94 14.20
C MET A 86 12.61 6.47 12.78
N CYS A 87 13.39 5.41 12.63
CA CYS A 87 13.69 4.81 11.32
C CYS A 87 12.41 4.35 10.62
N ASN A 88 11.46 3.80 11.35
CA ASN A 88 10.16 3.39 10.80
C ASN A 88 9.34 4.59 10.29
N ILE A 89 9.28 5.68 11.04
CA ILE A 89 8.59 6.91 10.61
C ILE A 89 9.28 7.50 9.38
N LEU A 90 10.62 7.56 9.37
CA LEU A 90 11.39 8.04 8.21
C LEU A 90 11.13 7.18 6.97
N MET A 91 11.16 5.85 7.11
CA MET A 91 10.83 4.92 6.04
C MET A 91 9.41 5.15 5.49
N THR A 92 8.46 5.45 6.37
CA THR A 92 7.07 5.76 6.00
C THR A 92 6.99 7.05 5.20
N ILE A 93 7.69 8.11 5.64
CA ILE A 93 7.79 9.39 4.91
C ILE A 93 8.32 9.15 3.49
N LEU A 94 9.43 8.41 3.36
CA LEU A 94 10.04 8.10 2.08
C LEU A 94 9.11 7.27 1.19
N LYS A 95 8.45 6.25 1.74
CA LYS A 95 7.46 5.44 1.01
C LYS A 95 6.29 6.28 0.50
N HIS A 96 5.76 7.21 1.32
CA HIS A 96 4.65 8.07 0.92
C HIS A 96 5.05 9.01 -0.22
N ILE A 97 6.22 9.65 -0.13
CA ILE A 97 6.78 10.49 -1.21
C ILE A 97 6.97 9.66 -2.49
N ALA A 98 7.57 8.47 -2.38
CA ALA A 98 7.77 7.59 -3.52
C ALA A 98 6.45 7.19 -4.19
N LEU A 99 5.43 6.83 -3.40
CA LEU A 99 4.10 6.49 -3.91
C LEU A 99 3.44 7.66 -4.65
N ILE A 100 3.58 8.89 -4.14
CA ILE A 100 3.08 10.10 -4.80
C ILE A 100 3.82 10.36 -6.11
N HIS A 101 5.15 10.28 -6.09
CA HIS A 101 5.99 10.55 -7.26
C HIS A 101 5.79 9.52 -8.37
N GLN A 102 5.62 8.24 -8.01
CA GLN A 102 5.35 7.15 -8.96
C GLN A 102 3.87 7.07 -9.38
N GLY A 103 3.04 8.07 -9.08
CA GLY A 103 1.60 8.05 -9.32
C GLY A 103 1.20 7.79 -10.78
N GLU A 104 1.92 8.36 -11.75
CA GLU A 104 1.64 8.12 -13.18
C GLU A 104 2.01 6.69 -13.61
N ARG A 105 3.10 6.14 -13.09
CA ARG A 105 3.45 4.73 -13.34
C ARG A 105 2.45 3.78 -12.69
N LEU A 106 2.02 4.08 -11.46
CA LEU A 106 0.96 3.33 -10.80
C LEU A 106 -0.32 3.34 -11.64
N LYS A 107 -0.72 4.51 -12.16
CA LYS A 107 -1.87 4.64 -13.07
C LYS A 107 -1.70 3.78 -14.32
N ALA A 108 -0.51 3.77 -14.93
CA ALA A 108 -0.21 2.91 -16.08
C ALA A 108 -0.31 1.41 -15.72
N CYS A 109 0.26 0.98 -14.60
CA CYS A 109 0.16 -0.41 -14.13
C CYS A 109 -1.30 -0.83 -13.92
N ILE A 110 -2.13 -0.01 -13.27
CA ILE A 110 -3.55 -0.32 -13.08
C ILE A 110 -4.27 -0.42 -14.43
N ARG A 111 -3.97 0.45 -15.39
CA ARG A 111 -4.53 0.34 -16.75
C ARG A 111 -4.14 -0.98 -17.44
N TYR A 112 -2.88 -1.43 -17.28
CA TYR A 112 -2.47 -2.71 -17.84
C TYR A 112 -3.19 -3.89 -17.20
N ILE A 113 -3.36 -3.89 -15.88
CA ILE A 113 -4.17 -4.89 -15.18
C ILE A 113 -5.59 -4.92 -15.76
N GLU A 114 -6.23 -3.75 -15.89
CA GLU A 114 -7.58 -3.64 -16.43
C GLU A 114 -7.69 -4.16 -17.87
N GLU A 115 -6.71 -3.84 -18.72
CA GLU A 115 -6.65 -4.35 -20.10
C GLU A 115 -6.44 -5.86 -20.17
N ASP A 116 -5.59 -6.41 -19.30
CA ASP A 116 -5.30 -7.84 -19.26
C ASP A 116 -6.54 -8.62 -18.82
N TRP A 117 -7.26 -8.14 -17.79
CA TRP A 117 -8.55 -8.71 -17.37
C TRP A 117 -9.63 -8.63 -18.44
N ARG A 118 -9.61 -7.61 -19.30
CA ARG A 118 -10.55 -7.49 -20.42
C ARG A 118 -10.25 -8.49 -21.54
N LYS A 119 -8.96 -8.78 -21.78
CA LYS A 119 -8.46 -9.64 -22.87
C LYS A 119 -8.32 -11.11 -22.48
N VAL A 120 -8.42 -11.44 -21.18
CA VAL A 120 -8.27 -12.81 -20.71
C VAL A 120 -9.36 -13.71 -21.32
N SER A 121 -8.98 -14.90 -21.75
CA SER A 121 -9.96 -15.90 -22.22
C SER A 121 -10.90 -16.26 -21.07
N PRO A 122 -12.22 -16.37 -21.30
CA PRO A 122 -13.19 -16.71 -20.25
C PRO A 122 -13.07 -18.14 -19.69
N THR A 123 -12.07 -18.91 -20.12
CA THR A 123 -11.80 -20.30 -19.71
C THR A 123 -10.67 -20.39 -18.67
N GLU A 124 -9.63 -21.19 -18.94
CA GLU A 124 -8.54 -21.51 -18.03
C GLU A 124 -7.72 -20.29 -17.62
N ASP A 125 -7.44 -19.39 -18.56
CA ASP A 125 -6.69 -18.16 -18.30
C ASP A 125 -7.35 -17.31 -17.21
N ARG A 126 -8.69 -17.20 -17.23
CA ARG A 126 -9.42 -16.48 -16.19
C ARG A 126 -9.30 -17.17 -14.83
N ARG A 127 -9.36 -18.50 -14.78
CA ARG A 127 -9.19 -19.27 -13.53
C ARG A 127 -7.82 -18.97 -12.89
N ILE A 128 -6.75 -19.02 -13.69
CA ILE A 128 -5.39 -18.69 -13.26
C ILE A 128 -5.31 -17.26 -12.70
N MET A 129 -5.84 -16.25 -13.41
CA MET A 129 -5.84 -14.87 -12.90
C MET A 129 -6.64 -14.72 -11.62
N VAL A 130 -7.80 -15.37 -11.53
CA VAL A 130 -8.68 -15.32 -10.34
C VAL A 130 -7.96 -15.91 -9.14
N ASP A 131 -7.30 -17.05 -9.26
CA ASP A 131 -6.64 -17.71 -8.13
C ASP A 131 -5.43 -16.90 -7.64
N ASN A 132 -4.61 -16.36 -8.54
CA ASN A 132 -3.55 -15.41 -8.17
C ASN A 132 -4.12 -14.14 -7.51
N SER A 133 -5.23 -13.60 -8.02
CA SER A 133 -5.88 -12.41 -7.42
C SER A 133 -6.43 -12.68 -6.01
N LYS A 134 -6.92 -13.89 -5.74
CA LYS A 134 -7.38 -14.31 -4.41
C LYS A 134 -6.21 -14.33 -3.43
N ILE A 135 -5.08 -14.93 -3.81
CA ILE A 135 -3.87 -14.98 -2.97
C ILE A 135 -3.38 -13.56 -2.68
N GLY A 136 -3.23 -12.72 -3.72
CA GLY A 136 -2.80 -11.33 -3.55
C GLY A 136 -3.73 -10.51 -2.65
N ARG A 137 -5.04 -10.71 -2.78
CA ARG A 137 -6.04 -10.08 -1.91
C ARG A 137 -5.95 -10.57 -0.46
N SER A 138 -5.77 -11.87 -0.24
CA SER A 138 -5.60 -12.43 1.11
C SER A 138 -4.34 -11.85 1.78
N LEU A 139 -3.22 -11.76 1.06
CA LEU A 139 -2.00 -11.11 1.55
C LEU A 139 -2.22 -9.64 1.89
N ALA A 140 -2.95 -8.90 1.04
CA ALA A 140 -3.30 -7.50 1.30
C ALA A 140 -4.16 -7.36 2.58
N ILE A 141 -5.19 -8.21 2.75
CA ILE A 141 -6.06 -8.20 3.94
C ILE A 141 -5.25 -8.51 5.19
N LEU A 142 -4.41 -9.55 5.15
CA LEU A 142 -3.54 -9.92 6.27
C LEU A 142 -2.58 -8.80 6.63
N CYS A 143 -1.97 -8.15 5.64
CA CYS A 143 -1.08 -7.01 5.87
C CYS A 143 -1.82 -5.84 6.53
N VAL A 144 -3.01 -5.47 6.03
CA VAL A 144 -3.82 -4.41 6.62
C VAL A 144 -4.22 -4.77 8.05
N ALA A 145 -4.75 -5.97 8.28
CA ALA A 145 -5.19 -6.42 9.60
C ALA A 145 -4.03 -6.45 10.60
N PHE A 146 -2.86 -6.96 10.19
CA PHE A 146 -1.68 -7.02 11.05
C PHE A 146 -1.14 -5.64 11.39
N MET A 147 -0.99 -4.74 10.40
CA MET A 147 -0.46 -3.40 10.62
C MET A 147 -1.39 -2.55 11.50
N TYR A 148 -2.69 -2.58 11.25
CA TYR A 148 -3.66 -1.87 12.07
C TYR A 148 -3.84 -2.50 13.45
N GLY A 149 -3.91 -3.83 13.54
CA GLY A 149 -4.06 -4.54 14.81
C GLY A 149 -2.86 -4.33 15.73
N SER A 150 -1.65 -4.68 15.27
CA SER A 150 -0.42 -4.47 16.05
C SER A 150 -0.20 -2.99 16.38
N GLY A 151 -0.47 -2.12 15.42
CA GLY A 151 -0.30 -0.68 15.54
C GLY A 151 -1.25 -0.02 16.53
N PHE A 152 -2.52 -0.45 16.55
CA PHE A 152 -3.52 0.02 17.50
C PHE A 152 -3.22 -0.50 18.91
N SER A 153 -2.84 -1.78 19.04
CA SER A 153 -2.46 -2.35 20.34
C SER A 153 -1.26 -1.63 20.95
N TYR A 154 -0.21 -1.34 20.16
CA TYR A 154 0.97 -0.66 20.66
C TYR A 154 0.73 0.83 21.01
N ARG A 155 -0.05 1.55 20.18
CA ARG A 155 -0.27 3.00 20.36
C ARG A 155 -1.43 3.36 21.27
N THR A 156 -2.37 2.47 21.50
CA THR A 156 -3.60 2.78 22.26
C THR A 156 -3.72 1.89 23.48
N ILE A 157 -3.69 0.56 23.30
CA ILE A 157 -3.96 -0.37 24.41
C ILE A 157 -2.83 -0.31 25.45
N LEU A 158 -1.57 -0.38 25.02
CA LEU A 158 -0.43 -0.41 25.94
C LEU A 158 -0.25 0.88 26.77
N PRO A 159 -0.40 2.10 26.24
CA PRO A 159 -0.35 3.32 27.05
C PRO A 159 -1.55 3.45 27.99
N LEU A 160 -2.76 3.13 27.53
CA LEU A 160 -3.98 3.23 28.34
C LEU A 160 -4.03 2.19 29.46
N SER A 161 -3.56 0.96 29.21
CA SER A 161 -3.53 -0.09 30.22
C SER A 161 -2.52 0.15 31.34
N ARG A 162 -1.49 0.96 31.08
CA ARG A 162 -0.52 1.39 32.11
C ARG A 162 -1.10 2.42 33.08
N GLY A 163 -2.24 3.03 32.76
CA GLY A 163 -2.89 4.02 33.61
C GLY A 163 -2.05 5.27 33.81
N VAL A 164 -2.50 6.12 34.74
CA VAL A 164 -1.78 7.31 35.16
C VAL A 164 -0.67 6.89 36.13
N ILE A 165 0.58 7.20 35.79
CA ILE A 165 1.72 6.90 36.67
C ILE A 165 1.88 8.07 37.63
N VAL A 166 1.58 7.86 38.91
CA VAL A 166 1.92 8.81 39.97
C VAL A 166 3.32 8.47 40.46
N THR A 167 4.27 9.35 40.16
CA THR A 167 5.68 9.20 40.59
C THR A 167 5.79 9.39 42.10
N SER A 168 6.85 8.88 42.75
CA SER A 168 7.11 9.05 44.20
C SER A 168 7.20 10.51 44.65
N GLN A 169 7.38 11.44 43.71
CA GLN A 169 7.36 12.89 43.91
C GLN A 169 5.96 13.52 43.72
N ASN A 170 4.90 12.71 43.73
CA ASN A 170 3.50 13.12 43.51
C ASN A 170 3.22 13.80 42.15
N VAL A 171 4.05 13.51 41.14
CA VAL A 171 3.87 13.99 39.76
C VAL A 171 3.03 12.99 38.98
N THR A 172 1.94 13.47 38.39
CA THR A 172 1.03 12.70 37.54
C THR A 172 1.55 12.65 36.10
N ILE A 173 1.95 11.47 35.63
CA ILE A 173 2.43 11.24 34.25
C ILE A 173 1.36 10.48 33.46
N ARG A 174 0.83 11.14 32.42
CA ARG A 174 -0.03 10.56 31.41
C ARG A 174 0.83 10.01 30.25
N PRO A 175 0.83 8.69 29.99
CA PRO A 175 1.71 8.09 29.01
C PRO A 175 1.28 8.41 27.57
N LEU A 176 2.16 9.08 26.82
CA LEU A 176 1.99 9.27 25.38
C LEU A 176 2.67 8.14 24.59
N PRO A 177 2.10 7.72 23.43
CA PRO A 177 2.74 6.73 22.55
C PRO A 177 4.13 7.18 22.09
N PHE A 178 4.29 8.50 21.94
CA PHE A 178 5.53 9.16 21.58
C PHE A 178 5.70 10.46 22.39
N ASP A 179 6.88 10.64 22.98
CA ASP A 179 7.03 11.51 24.14
C ASP A 179 8.05 12.65 23.88
N GLY A 180 7.99 13.26 22.68
CA GLY A 180 8.97 14.26 22.20
C GLY A 180 8.52 15.73 22.20
N TYR A 181 7.29 16.01 22.60
CA TYR A 181 6.66 17.33 22.39
C TYR A 181 6.97 18.38 23.46
N TYR A 182 7.65 17.99 24.55
CA TYR A 182 7.98 18.85 25.72
C TYR A 182 8.92 20.03 25.45
N LEU A 183 9.37 20.24 24.20
CA LEU A 183 10.22 21.39 23.86
C LEU A 183 9.39 22.64 23.58
N PHE A 184 8.14 22.48 23.13
CA PHE A 184 7.30 23.60 22.71
C PHE A 184 6.06 23.76 23.58
N ILE A 185 5.50 22.65 24.08
CA ILE A 185 4.27 22.64 24.87
C ILE A 185 4.41 21.57 25.96
N ASP A 186 3.92 21.84 27.17
CA ASP A 186 3.80 20.83 28.23
C ASP A 186 2.69 19.85 27.86
N PRO A 187 3.03 18.62 27.42
CA PRO A 187 2.05 17.68 26.92
C PRO A 187 1.25 17.01 28.05
N GLN A 188 1.57 17.28 29.32
CA GLN A 188 0.85 16.72 30.48
C GLN A 188 -0.35 17.57 30.89
N LYS A 189 -0.44 18.82 30.41
CA LYS A 189 -1.55 19.73 30.69
C LYS A 189 -2.70 19.55 29.70
N THR A 190 -3.93 19.54 30.19
CA THR A 190 -5.13 19.64 29.35
C THR A 190 -5.28 21.08 28.84
N PRO A 191 -5.63 21.32 27.56
CA PRO A 191 -6.01 20.34 26.52
C PRO A 191 -4.86 19.84 25.63
N ALA A 192 -3.60 20.17 25.94
CA ALA A 192 -2.46 19.85 25.07
C ALA A 192 -2.22 18.33 24.95
N TYR A 193 -2.39 17.58 26.05
CA TYR A 193 -2.28 16.12 26.06
C TYR A 193 -3.20 15.49 25.01
N GLU A 194 -4.48 15.86 25.04
CA GLU A 194 -5.54 15.29 24.22
C GLU A 194 -5.29 15.61 22.74
N ILE A 195 -4.87 16.85 22.43
CA ILE A 195 -4.53 17.27 21.06
C ILE A 195 -3.34 16.45 20.52
N ILE A 196 -2.26 16.33 21.29
CA ILE A 196 -1.06 15.59 20.89
C ILE A 196 -1.38 14.10 20.70
N PHE A 197 -2.19 13.53 21.59
CA PHE A 197 -2.64 12.14 21.48
C PHE A 197 -3.41 11.90 20.18
N ILE A 198 -4.35 12.78 19.83
CA ILE A 198 -5.11 12.70 18.57
C ILE A 198 -4.18 12.82 17.36
N ILE A 199 -3.24 13.78 17.36
CA ILE A 199 -2.25 13.93 16.27
C ILE A 199 -1.44 12.65 16.10
N GLN A 200 -0.99 12.01 17.19
CA GLN A 200 -0.23 10.76 17.13
C GLN A 200 -1.07 9.58 16.63
N LEU A 201 -2.35 9.51 17.00
CA LEU A 201 -3.26 8.50 16.48
C LEU A 201 -3.48 8.67 14.98
N LEU A 202 -3.75 9.89 14.52
CA LEU A 202 -3.92 10.21 13.09
C LEU A 202 -2.64 9.93 12.31
N SER A 203 -1.48 10.33 12.83
CA SER A 203 -0.20 10.01 12.20
C SER A 203 0.06 8.49 12.15
N GLY A 204 -0.28 7.75 13.21
CA GLY A 204 -0.21 6.29 13.24
C GLY A 204 -1.09 5.66 12.16
N PHE A 205 -2.33 6.13 12.04
CA PHE A 205 -3.27 5.71 10.98
C PHE A 205 -2.70 5.93 9.57
N VAL A 206 -2.12 7.11 9.32
CA VAL A 206 -1.44 7.42 8.06
C VAL A 206 -0.27 6.46 7.83
N GLN A 207 0.56 6.23 8.83
CA GLN A 207 1.71 5.34 8.74
C GLN A 207 1.31 3.90 8.39
N TYR A 208 0.25 3.38 9.03
CA TYR A 208 -0.28 2.05 8.75
C TYR A 208 -0.89 1.97 7.36
N SER A 209 -1.59 3.01 6.92
CA SER A 209 -2.14 3.11 5.56
C SER A 209 -1.04 3.13 4.49
N VAL A 210 0.01 3.93 4.66
CA VAL A 210 1.13 4.00 3.72
C VAL A 210 1.82 2.65 3.61
N THR A 211 2.11 2.02 4.74
CA THR A 211 2.86 0.76 4.77
C THR A 211 2.05 -0.41 4.22
N SER A 212 0.82 -0.60 4.72
CA SER A 212 -0.07 -1.65 4.24
C SER A 212 -0.53 -1.42 2.80
N GLY A 213 -0.73 -0.16 2.39
CA GLY A 213 -1.05 0.21 1.01
C GLY A 213 0.10 -0.11 0.05
N ALA A 214 1.34 0.20 0.42
CA ALA A 214 2.51 -0.16 -0.36
C ALA A 214 2.66 -1.68 -0.49
N CYS A 215 2.52 -2.43 0.62
CA CYS A 215 2.60 -3.89 0.59
C CYS A 215 1.48 -4.52 -0.25
N SER A 216 0.24 -4.05 -0.08
CA SER A 216 -0.92 -4.50 -0.86
C SER A 216 -0.76 -4.21 -2.36
N LEU A 217 -0.11 -3.09 -2.71
CA LEU A 217 0.21 -2.76 -4.09
C LEU A 217 1.26 -3.72 -4.67
N VAL A 218 2.34 -3.99 -3.93
CA VAL A 218 3.35 -4.97 -4.35
C VAL A 218 2.73 -6.35 -4.54
N ALA A 219 1.94 -6.83 -3.56
CA ALA A 219 1.26 -8.11 -3.66
C ALA A 219 0.34 -8.17 -4.88
N LEU A 220 -0.44 -7.12 -5.15
CA LEU A 220 -1.29 -7.01 -6.34
C LEU A 220 -0.49 -7.13 -7.64
N LEU A 221 0.59 -6.35 -7.77
CA LEU A 221 1.39 -6.31 -9.00
C LEU A 221 2.14 -7.62 -9.25
N VAL A 222 2.77 -8.17 -8.21
CA VAL A 222 3.52 -9.43 -8.30
C VAL A 222 2.59 -10.57 -8.65
N LEU A 223 1.46 -10.72 -7.96
CA LEU A 223 0.53 -11.84 -8.21
C LEU A 223 -0.16 -11.70 -9.57
N HIS A 224 -0.44 -10.47 -10.03
CA HIS A 224 -0.92 -10.26 -11.40
C HIS A 224 0.13 -10.69 -12.43
N ALA A 225 1.38 -10.30 -12.24
CA ALA A 225 2.49 -10.71 -13.12
C ALA A 225 2.71 -12.22 -13.11
N CYS A 226 2.65 -12.87 -11.93
CA CYS A 226 2.70 -14.33 -11.80
C CYS A 226 1.56 -15.01 -12.56
N GLY A 227 0.33 -14.50 -12.46
CA GLY A 227 -0.81 -15.03 -13.23
C GLY A 227 -0.62 -14.87 -14.74
N GLN A 228 -0.13 -13.71 -15.20
CA GLN A 228 0.20 -13.50 -16.61
C GLN A 228 1.31 -14.43 -17.11
N LEU A 229 2.29 -14.75 -16.25
CA LEU A 229 3.37 -15.67 -16.58
C LEU A 229 2.89 -17.13 -16.63
N GLN A 230 2.01 -17.54 -15.72
CA GLN A 230 1.39 -18.87 -15.75
C GLN A 230 0.56 -19.08 -17.02
N ILE A 231 -0.24 -18.08 -17.43
CA ILE A 231 -0.96 -18.10 -18.71
C ILE A 231 0.00 -18.22 -19.89
N LEU A 232 1.12 -17.50 -19.84
CA LEU A 232 2.14 -17.55 -20.89
C LEU A 232 2.71 -18.97 -21.03
N ILE A 233 3.07 -19.60 -19.91
CA ILE A 233 3.60 -20.97 -19.87
C ILE A 233 2.56 -21.95 -20.41
N ALA A 234 1.31 -21.90 -19.94
CA ALA A 234 0.25 -22.79 -20.41
C ALA A 234 0.02 -22.68 -21.94
N ARG A 235 0.09 -21.47 -22.50
CA ARG A 235 -0.02 -21.25 -23.94
C ARG A 235 1.19 -21.75 -24.73
N MET A 236 2.39 -21.70 -24.14
CA MET A 236 3.60 -22.29 -24.74
C MET A 236 3.51 -23.83 -24.75
N GLU A 237 2.99 -24.45 -23.69
CA GLU A 237 2.83 -25.90 -23.61
C GLU A 237 1.79 -26.41 -24.63
N ASP A 238 0.63 -25.76 -24.73
CA ASP A 238 -0.39 -26.05 -25.76
C ASP A 238 0.21 -25.99 -27.17
N LEU A 239 1.04 -24.99 -27.43
CA LEU A 239 1.76 -24.82 -28.69
C LEU A 239 2.67 -25.99 -29.03
N THR A 240 3.49 -26.43 -28.08
CA THR A 240 4.40 -27.57 -28.26
C THR A 240 3.65 -28.89 -28.43
N GLN A 241 2.47 -29.04 -27.83
CA GLN A 241 1.61 -30.20 -28.05
C GLN A 241 0.87 -30.16 -29.40
N THR A 242 0.66 -28.96 -29.98
CA THR A 242 -0.01 -28.77 -31.28
C THR A 242 0.94 -28.87 -32.48
N GLU A 243 2.23 -29.19 -32.30
CA GLU A 243 3.23 -29.35 -33.38
C GLU A 243 2.90 -30.45 -34.42
N TYR A 244 1.76 -31.13 -34.33
CA TYR A 244 1.25 -32.02 -35.38
C TYR A 244 0.59 -31.29 -36.59
N PHE A 245 0.44 -29.95 -36.62
CA PHE A 245 -0.17 -29.21 -37.76
C PHE A 245 0.47 -27.82 -38.07
N PRO A 246 0.41 -27.29 -39.33
CA PRO A 246 1.53 -26.60 -39.98
C PRO A 246 1.80 -25.10 -39.65
N ASN A 247 3.08 -24.85 -39.36
CA ASN A 247 4.00 -23.69 -39.46
C ASN A 247 3.55 -22.20 -39.45
N LYS A 248 2.38 -21.80 -40.00
CA LYS A 248 2.05 -20.35 -40.13
C LYS A 248 1.49 -19.74 -38.84
N ASN A 249 0.90 -20.56 -37.96
CA ASN A 249 0.33 -20.13 -36.67
C ASN A 249 1.37 -20.08 -35.54
N ILE A 250 2.44 -20.87 -35.63
CA ILE A 250 3.47 -21.00 -34.58
C ILE A 250 4.25 -19.71 -34.43
N ASN A 251 4.72 -19.12 -35.53
CA ASN A 251 5.45 -17.84 -35.50
C ASN A 251 4.62 -16.69 -34.91
N ARG A 252 3.31 -16.67 -35.17
CA ARG A 252 2.42 -15.63 -34.67
C ARG A 252 2.15 -15.79 -33.18
N LYS A 253 1.98 -17.03 -32.72
CA LYS A 253 1.83 -17.36 -31.30
C LYS A 253 3.15 -17.14 -30.54
N LEU A 254 4.31 -17.51 -31.10
CA LEU A 254 5.63 -17.22 -30.54
C LEU A 254 5.90 -15.71 -30.44
N ALA A 255 5.53 -14.93 -31.46
CA ALA A 255 5.61 -13.47 -31.41
C ALA A 255 4.69 -12.88 -30.32
N ALA A 256 3.48 -13.43 -30.13
CA ALA A 256 2.58 -13.02 -29.05
C ALA A 256 3.17 -13.34 -27.68
N VAL A 257 3.81 -14.50 -27.54
CA VAL A 257 4.49 -14.97 -26.33
C VAL A 257 5.69 -14.08 -25.98
N VAL A 258 6.57 -13.79 -26.94
CA VAL A 258 7.71 -12.87 -26.78
C VAL A 258 7.21 -11.46 -26.44
N LYS A 259 6.14 -10.99 -27.10
CA LYS A 259 5.56 -9.67 -26.83
C LYS A 259 4.92 -9.59 -25.44
N GLN A 260 4.31 -10.68 -24.95
CA GLN A 260 3.78 -10.77 -23.59
C GLN A 260 4.92 -10.82 -22.57
N HIS A 261 5.99 -11.57 -22.81
CA HIS A 261 7.19 -11.59 -21.96
C HIS A 261 7.85 -10.21 -21.85
N ILE A 262 8.05 -9.53 -22.99
CA ILE A 262 8.58 -8.16 -23.04
C ILE A 262 7.67 -7.19 -22.27
N ARG A 263 6.34 -7.35 -22.36
CA ARG A 263 5.37 -6.51 -21.65
C ARG A 263 5.37 -6.76 -20.14
N ILE A 264 5.54 -8.00 -19.69
CA ILE A 264 5.68 -8.34 -18.26
C ILE A 264 6.97 -7.72 -17.68
N LYS A 265 8.03 -7.64 -18.48
CA LYS A 265 9.33 -7.08 -18.06
C LYS A 265 9.37 -5.55 -17.99
N ARG A 266 8.36 -4.85 -18.53
CA ARG A 266 8.35 -3.38 -18.71
C ARG A 266 7.41 -2.68 -17.74
#